data_AF-A0A942UWA0-F1
#
_entry.id   AF-A0A942UWA0-F1
#
_cell.length_a   1.000
_cell.length_b   1.000
_cell.length_c   1.000
_cell.angle_alpha   90.00
_cell.angle_beta   90.00
_cell.angle_gamma   90.00
#
_symmetry.space_group_name_H-M   'P 1'
#
loop_
_entity.id
_entity.type
_entity.pdbx_description
1 polymer ?
#
loop_
_entity_poly.entity_id
_entity_poly.type
_entity_poly.pdbx_seq_one_letter_code
_entity_poly.pdbx_strand_id
1 'polypeptide(L)'
;MKEKDMVNDVLSMTKASIGAYTNAIAATSNMELRTSLEQLRNEAEQFQYELGKIANQKGYYPSPEIANHQDRQQIKNKLTQGTMS
;
A
#
# COMPACT_ATOMS: atom_id res chain seq x y z
N MET A 1 13.16 -9.56 -20.32
CA MET A 1 12.22 -9.27 -19.22
C MET A 1 10.82 -9.19 -19.80
N LYS A 2 9.86 -9.96 -19.29
CA LYS A 2 8.46 -9.80 -19.71
C LYS A 2 7.89 -8.61 -18.95
N GLU A 3 7.02 -7.82 -19.59
CA GLU A 3 6.39 -6.64 -18.99
C GLU A 3 5.75 -6.95 -17.62
N LYS A 4 5.13 -8.13 -17.50
CA LYS A 4 4.61 -8.68 -16.24
C LYS A 4 5.65 -8.71 -15.12
N ASP A 5 6.86 -9.19 -15.40
CA ASP A 5 7.91 -9.32 -14.39
C ASP A 5 8.35 -7.94 -13.92
N MET A 6 8.55 -6.99 -14.85
CA MET A 6 8.89 -5.61 -14.51
C MET A 6 7.81 -4.94 -13.65
N VAL A 7 6.54 -5.13 -13.99
CA VAL A 7 5.42 -4.59 -13.20
C VAL A 7 5.39 -5.19 -11.80
N ASN A 8 5.61 -6.49 -11.67
CA ASN A 8 5.66 -7.16 -10.37
C ASN A 8 6.88 -6.75 -9.52
N ASP A 9 8.03 -6.53 -10.15
CA ASP A 9 9.23 -6.03 -9.48
C ASP A 9 8.98 -4.63 -8.91
N VAL A 10 8.41 -3.72 -9.71
CA VAL A 10 8.06 -2.37 -9.26
C VAL A 10 7.02 -2.41 -8.14
N LEU A 11 5.96 -3.23 -8.26
CA LEU A 11 4.97 -3.42 -7.19
C LEU A 11 5.60 -3.94 -5.89
N SER A 12 6.62 -4.79 -5.99
CA SER A 12 7.33 -5.33 -4.83
C SER A 12 8.24 -4.29 -4.20
N MET A 13 8.96 -3.52 -5.02
CA MET A 13 9.83 -2.43 -4.57
C MET A 13 9.03 -1.33 -3.87
N THR A 14 7.92 -0.88 -4.47
CA THR A 14 7.06 0.14 -3.86
C THR A 14 6.47 -0.34 -2.54
N LYS A 15 6.04 -1.60 -2.44
CA LYS A 15 5.58 -2.20 -1.17
C LYS A 15 6.68 -2.20 -0.10
N ALA A 16 7.92 -2.51 -0.47
CA ALA A 16 9.05 -2.44 0.45
C ALA A 16 9.30 -1.01 0.96
N SER A 17 9.23 -0.01 0.07
CA SER A 17 9.36 1.41 0.44
C SER A 17 8.27 1.86 1.41
N ILE A 18 7.01 1.48 1.19
CA ILE A 18 5.89 1.77 2.11
C ILE A 18 6.19 1.22 3.52
N GLY A 19 6.69 -0.01 3.61
CA GLY A 19 7.11 -0.62 4.88
C GLY A 19 8.25 0.15 5.54
N ALA A 20 9.27 0.55 4.77
CA ALA A 20 10.40 1.31 5.27
C ALA A 20 9.96 2.67 5.84
N TYR A 21 9.11 3.41 5.13
CA TYR A 21 8.57 4.69 5.62
C TYR A 21 7.74 4.51 6.88
N THR A 22 6.90 3.48 6.93
CA THR A 22 6.09 3.16 8.12
C THR A 22 6.97 2.92 9.35
N ASN A 23 8.03 2.13 9.21
CA ASN A 23 8.98 1.88 10.29
C ASN A 23 9.72 3.16 10.71
N ALA A 24 10.15 3.98 9.75
CA ALA A 24 10.83 5.24 10.03
C ALA A 24 9.91 6.25 10.76
N ILE A 25 8.64 6.35 10.38
CA ILE A 25 7.62 7.18 11.04
C ILE A 25 7.43 6.75 12.50
N ALA A 26 7.42 5.44 12.77
CA ALA A 26 7.27 4.92 14.12
C ALA A 26 8.50 5.19 15.01
N ALA A 27 9.70 5.29 14.42
CA ALA A 27 10.95 5.47 15.14
C ALA A 27 11.40 6.93 15.28
N THR A 28 10.89 7.85 14.45
CA THR A 28 11.31 9.25 14.46
C THR A 28 10.58 10.09 15.51
N SER A 29 11.32 10.90 16.26
CA SER A 29 10.79 11.95 17.14
C SER A 29 10.80 13.33 16.49
N ASN A 30 11.44 13.48 15.32
CA ASN A 30 11.44 14.74 14.57
C ASN A 30 10.13 14.86 13.77
N MET A 31 9.33 15.88 14.11
CA MET A 31 8.01 16.11 13.53
C MET A 31 8.04 16.53 12.06
N GLU A 32 9.05 17.28 11.63
CA GLU A 32 9.20 17.68 10.23
C GLU A 32 9.54 16.45 9.37
N LEU A 33 10.53 15.67 9.81
CA LEU A 33 10.89 14.41 9.16
C LEU A 33 9.70 13.43 9.14
N ARG A 34 8.95 13.34 10.23
CA ARG A 34 7.73 12.52 10.29
C ARG A 34 6.74 12.92 9.20
N THR A 35 6.48 14.21 9.06
CA THR A 35 5.53 14.75 8.07
C THR A 35 5.99 14.42 6.64
N SER A 36 7.28 14.59 6.35
CA SER A 36 7.84 14.23 5.03
C SER A 36 7.72 12.73 4.74
N LEU A 37 8.00 11.87 5.72
CA LEU A 37 7.86 10.42 5.56
C LEU A 37 6.40 10.01 5.35
N GLU A 38 5.45 10.65 6.04
CA GLU A 38 4.02 10.42 5.85
C GLU A 38 3.58 10.80 4.43
N GLN A 39 4.05 11.93 3.89
CA GLN A 39 3.80 12.33 2.50
C GLN A 39 4.35 11.30 1.50
N LEU A 40 5.62 10.89 1.65
CA LEU A 40 6.25 9.88 0.79
C LEU A 40 5.52 8.53 0.85
N ARG A 41 5.07 8.10 2.03
CA ARG A 41 4.27 6.88 2.18
C ARG A 41 2.94 7.00 1.44
N ASN A 42 2.22 8.11 1.61
CA ASN A 42 0.92 8.31 0.96
C ASN A 42 1.06 8.34 -0.57
N GLU A 43 2.10 8.98 -1.11
CA GLU A 43 2.40 8.97 -2.55
C GLU A 43 2.73 7.56 -3.06
N ALA A 44 3.55 6.81 -2.32
CA ALA A 44 3.88 5.43 -2.66
C ALA A 44 2.65 4.50 -2.62
N GLU A 45 1.75 4.66 -1.65
CA GLU A 45 0.48 3.94 -1.58
C GLU A 45 -0.43 4.25 -2.77
N GLN A 46 -0.53 5.53 -3.16
CA GLN A 46 -1.29 5.94 -4.34
C GLN A 46 -0.70 5.33 -5.62
N PHE A 47 0.63 5.37 -5.77
CA PHE A 47 1.31 4.74 -6.90
C PHE A 47 1.09 3.23 -6.94
N GLN A 48 1.24 2.53 -5.81
CA GLN A 48 0.99 1.09 -5.68
C GLN A 48 -0.43 0.74 -6.13
N TYR A 49 -1.44 1.54 -5.74
CA TYR A 49 -2.83 1.33 -6.09
C TYR A 49 -3.07 1.50 -7.60
N GLU A 50 -2.57 2.58 -8.20
CA GLU A 50 -2.72 2.83 -9.64
C GLU A 50 -2.00 1.76 -10.47
N LEU A 51 -0.77 1.40 -10.11
CA LEU A 51 -0.02 0.34 -10.80
C LEU A 51 -0.70 -1.02 -10.66
N GLY A 52 -1.26 -1.32 -9.48
CA GLY A 52 -2.03 -2.53 -9.24
C GLY A 52 -3.27 -2.65 -10.12
N LYS A 53 -4.00 -1.55 -10.34
CA LYS A 53 -5.14 -1.52 -11.29
C LYS A 53 -4.69 -1.82 -12.72
N ILE A 54 -3.58 -1.21 -13.17
CA ILE A 54 -3.03 -1.45 -14.51
C ILE A 54 -2.57 -2.91 -14.65
N ALA A 55 -1.88 -3.45 -13.64
CA ALA A 55 -1.43 -4.84 -13.62
C ALA A 55 -2.60 -5.84 -13.70
N ASN A 56 -3.71 -5.53 -13.02
CA ASN A 56 -4.93 -6.34 -13.07
C ASN A 56 -5.57 -6.28 -14.47
N GLN A 57 -5.75 -5.09 -15.04
CA GLN A 57 -6.30 -4.92 -16.39
C GLN A 57 -5.50 -5.65 -17.47
N LYS A 58 -4.17 -5.74 -17.31
CA LYS A 58 -3.28 -6.46 -18.23
C LYS A 58 -3.16 -7.97 -17.95
N GLY A 59 -3.83 -8.49 -16.92
CA GLY A 59 -3.75 -9.90 -16.51
C GLY A 59 -2.40 -10.30 -15.92
N TYR A 60 -1.57 -9.34 -15.50
CA TYR A 60 -0.25 -9.58 -14.92
C TYR A 60 -0.33 -10.03 -13.47
N TYR A 61 -1.42 -9.65 -12.80
CA TYR A 61 -1.76 -10.07 -11.47
C TYR A 61 -2.98 -11.00 -11.55
N PRO A 62 -2.84 -12.33 -11.39
CA PRO A 62 -4.01 -13.16 -11.15
C PRO A 62 -4.56 -12.71 -9.80
N SER A 63 -5.71 -12.05 -9.82
CA SER A 63 -6.39 -11.60 -8.61
C SER A 63 -6.44 -12.77 -7.62
N PRO A 64 -5.80 -12.69 -6.43
CA PRO A 64 -6.17 -13.58 -5.33
C PRO A 64 -7.51 -13.06 -4.84
N GLU A 65 -8.55 -13.33 -5.63
CA GLU A 65 -9.86 -12.72 -5.57
C GLU A 65 -9.83 -11.20 -5.59
N ILE A 66 -10.94 -10.64 -6.01
CA ILE A 66 -11.31 -9.28 -5.65
C ILE A 66 -11.25 -9.30 -4.12
N ALA A 67 -10.36 -8.53 -3.47
CA ALA A 67 -10.56 -8.20 -2.05
C ALA A 67 -11.95 -7.56 -2.01
N ASN A 68 -12.94 -8.39 -1.70
CA ASN A 68 -14.34 -8.10 -1.93
C ASN A 68 -14.60 -6.80 -1.19
N HIS A 69 -15.52 -5.98 -1.66
CA HIS A 69 -15.91 -4.78 -0.91
C HIS A 69 -16.25 -5.10 0.56
N GLN A 70 -16.54 -6.37 0.87
CA GLN A 70 -16.66 -6.95 2.21
C GLN A 70 -15.38 -6.91 3.06
N ASP A 71 -14.17 -7.14 2.52
CA ASP A 71 -12.93 -7.10 3.32
C ASP A 71 -12.58 -5.67 3.75
N ARG A 72 -12.80 -4.70 2.86
CA ARG A 72 -12.67 -3.27 3.22
C ARG A 72 -13.71 -2.85 4.26
N GLN A 73 -14.94 -3.33 4.15
CA GLN A 73 -15.99 -3.06 5.16
C GLN A 73 -15.68 -3.75 6.50
N GLN A 74 -15.13 -4.97 6.49
CA GLN A 74 -14.73 -5.68 7.70
C GLN A 74 -13.54 -5.03 8.39
N ILE A 75 -12.52 -4.58 7.65
CA ILE A 75 -11.39 -3.83 8.22
C ILE A 75 -11.87 -2.49 8.77
N LYS A 76 -12.74 -1.78 8.04
CA LYS A 76 -13.35 -0.52 8.51
C LYS A 76 -14.14 -0.74 9.81
N ASN A 77 -14.95 -1.81 9.88
CA ASN A 77 -15.73 -2.15 11.07
C ASN A 77 -14.86 -2.61 12.25
N LYS A 78 -13.76 -3.33 11.98
CA LYS A 78 -12.80 -3.73 13.02
C LYS A 78 -12.01 -2.53 13.54
N LEU A 79 -11.69 -1.56 12.69
CA LEU A 79 -10.99 -0.34 13.09
C LEU A 79 -11.91 0.60 13.88
N THR A 80 -13.20 0.71 13.53
CA THR A 80 -14.17 1.51 14.30
C THR A 80 -14.58 0.85 15.62
N GLN A 81 -14.52 -0.48 15.74
CA GLN A 81 -14.69 -1.17 17.02
C GLN A 81 -13.46 -1.05 17.93
N GLY A 82 -12.24 -0.95 17.37
CA GLY A 82 -11.01 -0.78 18.15
C GLY A 82 -10.80 0.61 18.76
N THR A 83 -11.57 1.62 18.34
CA THR A 83 -11.52 3.00 18.88
C THR A 83 -12.57 3.30 19.95
N MET A 84 -13.33 2.30 20.42
CA MET A 84 -14.32 2.42 21.50
C MET A 84 -13.98 1.46 22.65
N SER A 85 -12.75 1.53 23.16
CA SER A 85 -12.37 0.92 24.45
C SER A 85 -11.55 1.91 25.25
#